data_AF-A0A7W1XS72-F1
#
_entry.id   AF-A0A7W1XS72-F1
#
_cell.length_a   1.000
_cell.length_b   1.000
_cell.length_c   1.000
_cell.angle_alpha   90.00
_cell.angle_beta   90.00
_cell.angle_gamma   90.00
#
_symmetry.space_group_name_H-M   'P 1'
#
loop_
_entity.id
_entity.type
_entity.pdbx_description
1 polymer ?
#
loop_
_entity_poly.entity_id
_entity_poly.type
_entity_poly.pdbx_seq_one_letter_code
_entity_poly.pdbx_strand_id
1 'polypeptide(L)'
;MLSEQHHRQLHMIAAYLPGVNYDWEKEKMVHVFSVLAELLGYRMMWEESEGVCFCNHNDGFPRIFLERNQEKIQSVWLDIDTFREMDLLLKYSSRSNDKINELTIERLYKLDAAVRFLTVFWGPPKFYGEFWDPGFPRDQYVAIMMALWKMNNVNIALQVEHQERNYPISLNMLITPDRESASKQVDALVNQ
;
A
#
# COMPACT_ATOMS: atom_id res chain seq x y z
N MET A 1 0.82 -14.84 10.92
CA MET A 1 1.75 -15.56 10.02
C MET A 1 1.28 -15.35 8.57
N LEU A 2 2.20 -15.17 7.62
CA LEU A 2 1.84 -15.10 6.20
C LEU A 2 1.40 -16.48 5.69
N SER A 3 0.42 -16.51 4.80
CA SER A 3 0.02 -17.75 4.12
C SER A 3 0.93 -18.02 2.91
N GLU A 4 0.88 -19.23 2.36
CA GLU A 4 1.62 -19.57 1.14
C GLU A 4 1.24 -18.65 -0.04
N GLN A 5 -0.04 -18.30 -0.16
CA GLN A 5 -0.50 -17.34 -1.17
C GLN A 5 0.16 -15.97 -0.98
N HIS A 6 0.23 -15.46 0.25
CA HIS A 6 0.91 -14.19 0.52
C HIS A 6 2.40 -14.26 0.14
N HIS A 7 3.09 -15.37 0.47
CA HIS A 7 4.49 -15.55 0.06
C HIS A 7 4.67 -15.52 -1.46
N ARG A 8 3.79 -16.20 -2.21
CA ARG A 8 3.84 -16.20 -3.68
C ARG A 8 3.59 -14.79 -4.24
N GLN A 9 2.59 -14.07 -3.74
CA GLN A 9 2.28 -12.70 -4.16
C GLN A 9 3.45 -11.77 -3.86
N LEU A 10 3.97 -11.78 -2.63
CA LEU A 10 5.12 -10.96 -2.23
C LEU A 10 6.36 -11.29 -3.04
N HIS A 11 6.61 -12.55 -3.39
CA HIS A 11 7.72 -12.93 -4.26
C HIS A 11 7.59 -12.32 -5.66
N MET A 12 6.39 -12.39 -6.27
CA MET A 12 6.13 -11.81 -7.58
C MET A 12 6.28 -10.28 -7.56
N ILE A 13 5.72 -9.63 -6.53
CA ILE A 13 5.86 -8.18 -6.32
C ILE A 13 7.34 -7.81 -6.13
N ALA A 14 8.07 -8.55 -5.28
CA ALA A 14 9.47 -8.32 -4.98
C ALA A 14 10.38 -8.41 -6.20
N ALA A 15 10.13 -9.39 -7.07
CA ALA A 15 10.88 -9.57 -8.30
C ALA A 15 10.51 -8.53 -9.37
N TYR A 16 9.24 -8.12 -9.44
CA TYR A 16 8.73 -7.28 -10.52
C TYR A 16 9.01 -5.78 -10.31
N LEU A 17 8.66 -5.22 -9.14
CA LEU A 17 8.69 -3.77 -8.91
C LEU A 17 10.06 -3.11 -9.15
N PRO A 18 11.21 -3.72 -8.78
CA PRO A 18 12.52 -3.13 -9.06
C PRO A 18 12.85 -3.00 -10.56
N GLY A 19 12.20 -3.78 -11.42
CA GLY A 19 12.38 -3.72 -12.88
C GLY A 19 11.45 -2.73 -13.58
N VAL A 20 10.53 -2.10 -12.86
CA VAL A 20 9.56 -1.17 -13.44
C VAL A 20 10.22 0.17 -13.76
N ASN A 21 9.95 0.67 -14.97
CA ASN A 21 10.17 2.07 -15.31
C ASN A 21 8.94 2.89 -14.95
N TYR A 22 9.01 3.63 -13.84
CA TYR A 22 7.90 4.42 -13.31
C TYR A 22 7.74 5.74 -14.06
N ASP A 23 7.02 5.68 -15.18
CA ASP A 23 6.52 6.84 -15.91
C ASP A 23 5.07 7.07 -15.54
N TRP A 24 4.81 8.10 -14.73
CA TRP A 24 3.52 8.39 -14.10
C TRP A 24 2.42 8.83 -15.08
N GLU A 25 2.69 8.84 -16.38
CA GLU A 25 1.65 8.89 -17.41
C GLU A 25 0.67 7.71 -17.29
N LYS A 26 -0.64 8.00 -17.40
CA LYS A 26 -1.69 7.00 -17.23
C LYS A 26 -1.45 5.74 -18.06
N GLU A 27 -1.24 5.89 -19.36
CA GLU A 27 -1.11 4.75 -20.28
C GLU A 27 0.10 3.87 -19.94
N LYS A 28 1.22 4.49 -19.54
CA LYS A 28 2.45 3.79 -19.16
C LYS A 28 2.26 3.01 -17.87
N MET A 29 1.72 3.64 -16.83
CA MET A 29 1.46 2.99 -15.55
C MET A 29 0.44 1.86 -15.69
N VAL A 30 -0.65 2.07 -16.43
CA VAL A 30 -1.68 1.04 -16.67
C VAL A 30 -1.07 -0.17 -17.38
N HIS A 31 -0.23 0.06 -18.39
CA HIS A 31 0.45 -1.04 -19.08
C HIS A 31 1.34 -1.85 -18.12
N VAL A 32 2.22 -1.19 -17.38
CA VAL A 32 3.12 -1.86 -16.43
C VAL A 32 2.35 -2.62 -15.35
N PHE A 33 1.31 -2.03 -14.77
CA PHE A 33 0.55 -2.67 -13.70
C PHE A 33 -0.44 -3.72 -14.21
N SER A 34 -0.82 -3.70 -15.50
CA SER A 34 -1.56 -4.82 -16.11
C SER A 34 -0.74 -6.10 -16.17
N VAL A 35 0.58 -5.99 -16.40
CA VAL A 35 1.49 -7.16 -16.38
C VAL A 35 1.59 -7.72 -14.96
N LEU A 36 1.75 -6.86 -13.95
CA LEU A 36 1.73 -7.30 -12.55
C LEU A 36 0.38 -7.92 -12.18
N ALA A 37 -0.73 -7.32 -12.63
CA ALA A 37 -2.06 -7.84 -12.42
C ALA A 37 -2.21 -9.25 -13.00
N GLU A 38 -1.73 -9.49 -14.22
CA GLU A 38 -1.75 -10.80 -14.87
C GLU A 38 -0.94 -11.85 -14.07
N LEU A 39 0.27 -11.50 -13.63
CA LEU A 39 1.11 -12.36 -12.79
C LEU A 39 0.41 -12.74 -11.48
N LEU A 40 -0.32 -11.80 -10.88
CA LEU A 40 -1.08 -12.01 -9.65
C LEU A 40 -2.47 -12.64 -9.87
N GLY A 41 -2.86 -12.88 -11.12
CA GLY A 41 -4.16 -13.47 -11.49
C GLY A 41 -5.34 -12.50 -11.44
N TYR A 42 -5.10 -11.19 -11.45
CA TYR A 42 -6.11 -10.13 -11.47
C TYR A 42 -6.48 -9.79 -12.92
N ARG A 43 -7.52 -10.44 -13.44
CA ARG A 43 -7.85 -10.43 -14.88
C ARG A 43 -8.92 -9.40 -15.28
N MET A 44 -9.58 -8.78 -14.31
CA MET A 44 -10.59 -7.78 -14.57
C MET A 44 -9.99 -6.39 -14.40
N MET A 45 -10.25 -5.51 -15.37
CA MET A 45 -9.85 -4.11 -15.33
C MET A 45 -11.08 -3.24 -15.49
N TRP A 46 -11.22 -2.24 -14.62
CA TRP A 46 -12.24 -1.19 -14.76
C TRP A 46 -11.62 0.18 -14.57
N GLU A 47 -12.23 1.18 -15.20
CA GLU A 47 -11.82 2.57 -15.09
C GLU A 47 -12.96 3.40 -14.50
N GLU A 48 -12.63 4.20 -13.49
CA GLU A 48 -13.52 5.14 -12.82
C GLU A 48 -12.97 6.57 -12.93
N SER A 49 -13.73 7.56 -12.44
CA SER A 49 -13.25 8.95 -12.38
C SER A 49 -11.96 9.09 -11.57
N GLU A 50 -11.81 8.27 -10.52
CA GLU A 50 -10.71 8.34 -9.56
C GLU A 50 -9.48 7.53 -9.99
N GLY A 51 -9.58 6.64 -10.99
CA GLY A 51 -8.44 5.82 -11.38
C GLY A 51 -8.76 4.56 -12.18
N VAL A 52 -7.77 3.67 -12.27
CA VAL A 52 -7.86 2.37 -12.93
C VAL A 52 -7.65 1.26 -11.91
N CYS A 53 -8.51 0.26 -11.92
CA CYS A 53 -8.49 -0.84 -10.97
C CYS A 53 -8.25 -2.17 -11.67
N PHE A 54 -7.48 -3.05 -11.03
CA PHE A 54 -7.36 -4.46 -11.39
C PHE A 54 -7.82 -5.35 -10.24
N CYS A 55 -8.61 -6.39 -10.54
CA CYS A 55 -9.10 -7.34 -9.55
C CYS A 55 -9.31 -8.75 -10.13
N ASN A 56 -9.63 -9.71 -9.26
CA ASN A 56 -9.99 -11.08 -9.62
C ASN A 56 -11.48 -11.42 -9.41
N HIS A 57 -12.27 -10.52 -8.82
CA HIS A 57 -13.66 -10.77 -8.43
C HIS A 57 -14.56 -9.55 -8.69
N ASN A 58 -15.85 -9.81 -8.86
CA ASN A 58 -16.91 -8.80 -8.94
C ASN A 58 -17.30 -8.20 -7.56
N ASP A 59 -16.53 -8.47 -6.49
CA ASP A 59 -16.84 -8.02 -5.13
C ASP A 59 -16.59 -6.51 -4.92
N GLY A 60 -16.09 -5.81 -5.95
CA GLY A 60 -16.02 -4.35 -6.01
C GLY A 60 -14.80 -3.73 -5.33
N PHE A 61 -13.86 -4.52 -4.81
CA PHE A 61 -12.66 -3.98 -4.18
C PHE A 61 -11.41 -4.22 -5.04
N PRO A 62 -10.70 -3.16 -5.43
CA PRO A 62 -9.50 -3.29 -6.25
C PRO A 62 -8.40 -4.04 -5.49
N ARG A 63 -7.69 -4.92 -6.19
CA ARG A 63 -6.46 -5.54 -5.69
C ARG A 63 -5.24 -4.72 -6.07
N ILE A 64 -5.33 -4.02 -7.21
CA ILE A 64 -4.42 -2.98 -7.62
C ILE A 64 -5.27 -1.77 -8.00
N PHE A 65 -5.00 -0.61 -7.42
CA PHE A 65 -5.67 0.64 -7.76
C PHE A 65 -4.63 1.70 -8.14
N LEU A 66 -4.72 2.19 -9.37
CA LEU A 66 -3.90 3.29 -9.89
C LEU A 66 -4.73 4.55 -9.74
N GLU A 67 -4.44 5.31 -8.68
CA GLU A 67 -5.15 6.54 -8.37
C GLU A 67 -4.73 7.64 -9.35
N ARG A 68 -5.73 8.30 -9.95
CA ARG A 68 -5.54 9.30 -10.99
C ARG A 68 -5.80 10.70 -10.44
N ASN A 69 -4.92 11.62 -10.84
CA ASN A 69 -5.16 13.05 -10.73
C ASN A 69 -4.94 13.68 -12.11
N GLN A 70 -6.02 14.20 -12.69
CA GLN A 70 -6.04 14.69 -14.08
C GLN A 70 -5.62 13.59 -15.07
N GLU A 71 -4.54 13.78 -15.83
CA GLU A 71 -4.04 12.83 -16.85
C GLU A 71 -2.93 11.90 -16.33
N LYS A 72 -2.54 12.04 -15.06
CA LYS A 72 -1.42 11.29 -14.46
C LYS A 72 -1.88 10.37 -13.34
N ILE A 73 -1.15 9.29 -13.14
CA ILE A 73 -1.25 8.48 -11.92
C ILE A 73 -0.47 9.20 -10.82
N GLN A 74 -1.08 9.34 -9.65
CA GLN A 74 -0.43 9.96 -8.50
C GLN A 74 0.03 8.94 -7.46
N SER A 75 -0.62 7.79 -7.40
CA SER A 75 -0.27 6.69 -6.50
C SER A 75 -0.74 5.35 -7.04
N VAL A 76 -0.12 4.27 -6.58
CA VAL A 76 -0.60 2.90 -6.83
C VAL A 76 -0.75 2.18 -5.50
N TRP A 77 -1.91 1.59 -5.29
CA TRP A 77 -2.26 0.82 -4.11
C TRP A 77 -2.34 -0.66 -4.48
N LEU A 78 -1.65 -1.52 -3.73
CA LEU A 78 -1.72 -2.97 -3.84
C LEU A 78 -2.30 -3.53 -2.55
N ASP A 79 -3.49 -4.12 -2.62
CA ASP A 79 -4.11 -4.82 -1.50
C ASP A 79 -3.46 -6.21 -1.35
N ILE A 80 -2.77 -6.42 -0.23
CA ILE A 80 -2.15 -7.70 0.10
C ILE A 80 -3.09 -8.52 0.98
N ASP A 81 -3.62 -7.91 2.04
CA ASP A 81 -4.55 -8.57 2.95
C ASP A 81 -5.43 -7.57 3.70
N THR A 82 -6.66 -7.39 3.21
CA THR A 82 -7.68 -6.53 3.82
C THR A 82 -8.80 -7.34 4.45
N PHE A 83 -9.14 -7.03 5.70
CA PHE A 83 -10.36 -7.54 6.33
C PHE A 83 -11.57 -6.71 5.89
N ARG A 84 -12.51 -7.32 5.16
CA ARG A 84 -13.61 -6.62 4.46
C ARG A 84 -14.97 -6.69 5.16
N GLU A 85 -15.12 -7.58 6.15
CA GLU A 85 -16.40 -7.84 6.83
C GLU A 85 -16.64 -6.91 8.04
N MET A 86 -16.28 -5.64 7.93
CA MET A 86 -16.38 -4.67 9.05
C MET A 86 -17.81 -4.44 9.52
N ASP A 87 -18.79 -4.44 8.61
CA ASP A 87 -20.20 -4.29 8.95
C ASP A 87 -20.72 -5.42 9.85
N LEU A 88 -20.13 -6.62 9.74
CA LEU A 88 -20.46 -7.74 10.64
C LEU A 88 -19.86 -7.52 12.03
N LEU A 89 -18.64 -6.98 12.11
CA LEU A 89 -17.99 -6.68 13.39
C LEU A 89 -18.69 -5.56 14.15
N LEU A 90 -19.10 -4.48 13.46
CA LEU A 90 -19.71 -3.31 14.07
C LEU A 90 -21.12 -3.58 14.61
N LYS A 91 -21.82 -4.62 14.11
CA LYS A 91 -23.14 -5.04 14.62
C LYS A 91 -23.10 -5.63 16.03
N TYR A 92 -21.95 -6.12 16.50
CA TYR A 92 -21.79 -6.71 17.84
C TYR A 92 -21.05 -5.74 18.78
N SER A 93 -21.76 -4.67 19.18
CA SER A 93 -21.22 -3.44 19.78
C SER A 93 -20.40 -3.58 21.07
N SER A 94 -20.49 -4.68 21.82
CA SER A 94 -19.74 -4.86 23.07
C SER A 94 -18.38 -5.54 22.92
N ARG A 95 -18.07 -6.12 21.75
CA ARG A 95 -16.79 -6.83 21.48
C ARG A 95 -16.05 -6.35 20.23
N SER A 96 -16.58 -5.35 19.54
CA SER A 96 -16.01 -4.82 18.29
C SER A 96 -14.60 -4.28 18.48
N ASN A 97 -14.34 -3.54 19.56
CA ASN A 97 -13.03 -2.93 19.83
C ASN A 97 -11.94 -3.99 20.07
N ASP A 98 -12.22 -5.01 20.88
CA ASP A 98 -11.28 -6.12 21.11
C ASP A 98 -10.98 -6.83 19.80
N LYS A 99 -12.00 -7.06 18.97
CA LYS A 99 -11.81 -7.73 17.69
C LYS A 99 -11.03 -6.90 16.66
N ILE A 100 -11.27 -5.59 16.62
CA ILE A 100 -10.49 -4.64 15.83
C ILE A 100 -9.02 -4.68 16.29
N ASN A 101 -8.76 -4.63 17.59
CA ASN A 101 -7.41 -4.73 18.12
C ASN A 101 -6.73 -6.05 17.76
N GLU A 102 -7.42 -7.19 17.88
CA GLU A 102 -6.91 -8.49 17.45
C GLU A 102 -6.50 -8.49 15.96
N LEU A 103 -7.37 -7.95 15.09
CA LEU A 103 -7.10 -7.87 13.66
C LEU A 103 -5.93 -6.93 13.34
N THR A 104 -5.85 -5.79 14.01
CA THR A 104 -4.72 -4.86 13.87
C THR A 104 -3.42 -5.53 14.29
N ILE A 105 -3.39 -6.20 15.44
CA ILE A 105 -2.23 -6.96 15.92
C ILE A 105 -1.86 -8.07 14.90
N GLU A 106 -2.84 -8.80 14.38
CA GLU A 106 -2.60 -9.81 13.35
C GLU A 106 -1.96 -9.22 12.09
N ARG A 107 -2.43 -8.06 11.63
CA ARG A 107 -1.88 -7.34 10.47
C ARG A 107 -0.48 -6.78 10.74
N LEU A 108 -0.21 -6.29 11.95
CA LEU A 108 1.13 -5.86 12.37
C LEU A 108 2.13 -7.03 12.38
N TYR A 109 1.74 -8.22 12.86
CA TYR A 109 2.59 -9.41 12.76
C TYR A 109 2.83 -9.84 11.30
N LYS A 110 1.82 -9.68 10.43
CA LYS A 110 1.99 -9.95 8.99
C LYS A 110 2.89 -8.92 8.32
N LEU A 111 2.78 -7.64 8.70
CA LEU A 111 3.68 -6.57 8.26
C LEU A 111 5.12 -6.93 8.59
N ASP A 112 5.43 -7.22 9.85
CA ASP A 112 6.77 -7.60 10.30
C ASP A 112 7.34 -8.82 9.55
N ALA A 113 6.52 -9.85 9.33
CA ALA A 113 6.90 -11.00 8.52
C ALA A 113 7.17 -10.64 7.04
N ALA A 114 6.34 -9.79 6.45
CA ALA A 114 6.48 -9.34 5.07
C ALA A 114 7.70 -8.41 4.90
N VAL A 115 7.98 -7.53 5.86
CA VAL A 115 9.18 -6.68 5.88
C VAL A 115 10.44 -7.53 5.91
N ARG A 116 10.51 -8.56 6.79
CA ARG A 116 11.63 -9.50 6.80
C ARG A 116 11.80 -10.22 5.47
N PHE A 117 10.70 -10.66 4.85
CA PHE A 117 10.74 -11.30 3.55
C PHE A 117 11.27 -10.36 2.47
N LEU A 118 10.71 -9.16 2.34
CA LEU A 118 11.11 -8.17 1.33
C LEU A 118 12.53 -7.66 1.53
N THR A 119 13.02 -7.62 2.78
CA THR A 119 14.40 -7.24 3.10
C THR A 119 15.43 -8.15 2.42
N VAL A 120 15.08 -9.42 2.16
CA VAL A 120 15.95 -10.36 1.42
C VAL A 120 16.12 -9.94 -0.04
N PHE A 121 15.11 -9.32 -0.65
CA PHE A 121 15.10 -8.93 -2.05
C PHE A 121 15.55 -7.48 -2.27
N TRP A 122 15.14 -6.57 -1.39
CA TRP A 122 15.28 -5.13 -1.57
C TRP A 122 16.29 -4.49 -0.62
N GLY A 123 16.85 -5.25 0.32
CA GLY A 123 17.63 -4.71 1.43
C GLY A 123 16.75 -4.06 2.51
N PRO A 124 17.38 -3.50 3.56
CA PRO A 124 16.63 -2.91 4.68
C PRO A 124 15.84 -1.68 4.24
N PRO A 125 14.65 -1.43 4.82
CA PRO A 125 13.87 -0.24 4.54
C PRO A 125 14.60 1.02 5.04
N LYS A 126 14.34 2.17 4.40
CA LYS A 126 14.78 3.49 4.87
C LYS A 126 14.12 3.89 6.18
N PHE A 127 12.88 3.48 6.39
CA PHE A 127 12.12 3.70 7.62
C PHE A 127 11.31 2.45 7.93
N TYR A 128 11.26 2.03 9.19
CA TYR A 128 10.35 1.01 9.67
C TYR A 128 9.93 1.36 11.09
N GLY A 129 8.65 1.69 11.27
CA GLY A 129 8.19 2.26 12.53
C GLY A 129 6.70 2.62 12.55
N GLU A 130 6.26 3.07 13.71
CA GLU A 130 4.87 3.40 14.04
C GLU A 130 4.57 4.88 13.78
N PHE A 131 3.30 5.23 13.59
CA PHE A 131 2.86 6.60 13.28
C PHE A 131 3.38 7.67 14.25
N TRP A 132 3.55 7.32 15.52
CA TRP A 132 4.06 8.22 16.56
C TRP A 132 5.58 8.38 16.55
N ASP A 133 6.32 7.60 15.77
CA ASP A 133 7.77 7.69 15.72
C ASP A 133 8.22 9.05 15.17
N PRO A 134 9.22 9.72 15.77
CA PRO A 134 9.64 11.06 15.33
C PRO A 134 9.99 11.15 13.84
N GLY A 135 10.55 10.08 13.27
CA GLY A 135 10.96 10.00 11.86
C GLY A 135 9.88 9.56 10.87
N PHE A 136 8.63 9.37 11.33
CA PHE A 136 7.55 8.92 10.45
C PHE A 136 7.18 10.00 9.39
N PRO A 137 7.07 9.63 8.09
CA PRO A 137 6.76 10.57 7.00
C PRO A 137 5.27 10.98 6.96
N ARG A 138 4.82 11.77 7.93
CA ARG A 138 3.40 12.14 8.13
C ARG A 138 2.78 13.01 7.04
N ASP A 139 3.62 13.66 6.22
CA ASP A 139 3.18 14.49 5.10
C ASP A 139 2.60 13.67 3.95
N GLN A 140 2.88 12.36 3.90
CA GLN A 140 2.57 11.50 2.77
C GLN A 140 1.78 10.24 3.14
N TYR A 141 1.78 9.82 4.41
CA TYR A 141 1.24 8.52 4.82
C TYR A 141 0.39 8.65 6.08
N VAL A 142 -0.69 7.87 6.16
CA VAL A 142 -1.67 7.85 7.27
C VAL A 142 -1.77 6.45 7.93
N ALA A 143 -0.71 5.67 7.86
CA ALA A 143 -0.65 4.31 8.40
C ALA A 143 -0.42 4.26 9.92
N ILE A 144 -0.81 3.15 10.54
CA ILE A 144 -0.50 2.81 11.95
C ILE A 144 0.98 2.48 12.10
N MET A 145 1.49 1.64 11.18
CA MET A 145 2.89 1.25 11.10
C MET A 145 3.23 1.01 9.63
N MET A 146 4.44 1.37 9.22
CA MET A 146 4.89 1.18 7.85
C MET A 146 6.38 0.84 7.78
N ALA A 147 6.77 0.15 6.70
CA ALA A 147 8.13 0.09 6.21
C ALA A 147 8.22 0.78 4.84
N LEU A 148 9.22 1.64 4.66
CA LEU A 148 9.40 2.46 3.48
C LEU A 148 10.71 2.12 2.78
N TRP A 149 10.65 1.78 1.49
CA TRP A 149 11.80 1.68 0.60
C TRP A 149 11.79 2.81 -0.42
N LYS A 150 12.98 3.23 -0.85
CA LYS A 150 13.16 4.13 -1.99
C LYS A 150 13.88 3.38 -3.10
N MET A 151 13.28 3.30 -4.28
CA MET A 151 13.87 2.65 -5.45
C MET A 151 13.41 3.34 -6.73
N ASN A 152 14.28 3.49 -7.73
CA ASN A 152 13.93 4.00 -9.08
C ASN A 152 13.03 5.26 -9.10
N ASN A 153 13.35 6.28 -8.29
CA ASN A 153 12.56 7.51 -8.16
C ASN A 153 11.11 7.30 -7.67
N VAL A 154 10.86 6.21 -6.94
CA VAL A 154 9.60 5.97 -6.24
C VAL A 154 9.82 5.63 -4.78
N ASN A 155 8.79 5.91 -4.00
CA ASN A 155 8.64 5.44 -2.64
C ASN A 155 7.72 4.21 -2.66
N ILE A 156 8.12 3.13 -1.99
CA ILE A 156 7.31 1.94 -1.80
C ILE A 156 7.12 1.73 -0.30
N ALA A 157 5.90 1.94 0.16
CA ALA A 157 5.49 1.78 1.54
C ALA A 157 4.70 0.48 1.69
N LEU A 158 5.17 -0.47 2.49
CA LEU A 158 4.34 -1.55 3.00
C LEU A 158 3.77 -1.12 4.35
N GLN A 159 2.46 -1.15 4.52
CA GLN A 159 1.82 -0.49 5.65
C GLN A 159 0.61 -1.24 6.18
N VAL A 160 0.33 -1.02 7.47
CA VAL A 160 -0.94 -1.34 8.08
C VAL A 160 -1.71 -0.04 8.29
N GLU A 161 -2.89 0.07 7.71
CA GLU A 161 -3.74 1.25 7.83
C GLU A 161 -5.21 0.89 8.05
N HIS A 162 -5.95 1.85 8.59
CA HIS A 162 -7.41 1.86 8.60
C HIS A 162 -7.90 2.65 7.38
N GLN A 163 -8.65 2.03 6.47
CA GLN A 163 -9.13 2.77 5.28
C GLN A 163 -10.44 3.51 5.54
N GLU A 164 -10.62 4.66 4.89
CA GLU A 164 -11.82 5.48 4.99
C GLU A 164 -12.90 5.03 4.00
N ARG A 165 -13.55 3.89 4.30
CA ARG A 165 -14.93 3.68 3.85
C ARG A 165 -15.86 3.03 4.88
N ASN A 166 -15.32 2.35 5.92
CA ASN A 166 -15.88 2.14 7.27
C ASN A 166 -14.94 1.27 8.15
N TYR A 167 -13.63 1.57 8.14
CA TYR A 167 -12.55 0.97 8.93
C TYR A 167 -12.06 -0.45 8.60
N PRO A 168 -11.94 -0.89 7.33
CA PRO A 168 -11.21 -2.13 7.06
C PRO A 168 -9.74 -1.96 7.47
N ILE A 169 -9.23 -2.95 8.19
CA ILE A 169 -7.82 -3.03 8.58
C ILE A 169 -7.11 -3.78 7.47
N SER A 170 -6.16 -3.11 6.84
CA SER A 170 -5.46 -3.65 5.67
C SER A 170 -3.96 -3.75 5.91
N LEU A 171 -3.36 -4.81 5.37
CA LEU A 171 -1.97 -4.81 4.97
C LEU A 171 -1.96 -4.48 3.48
N ASN A 172 -1.36 -3.34 3.11
CA ASN A 172 -1.29 -2.91 1.73
C ASN A 172 0.08 -2.33 1.41
N MET A 173 0.35 -2.19 0.12
CA MET A 173 1.53 -1.52 -0.39
C MET A 173 1.12 -0.28 -1.20
N LEU A 174 1.65 0.87 -0.80
CA LEU A 174 1.46 2.14 -1.47
C LEU A 174 2.74 2.53 -2.21
N ILE A 175 2.60 2.83 -3.49
CA ILE A 175 3.69 3.26 -4.37
C ILE A 175 3.41 4.69 -4.81
N THR A 176 4.33 5.60 -4.53
CA THR A 176 4.19 7.03 -4.87
C THR A 176 5.44 7.53 -5.57
N PRO A 177 5.36 8.61 -6.37
CA PRO A 177 6.55 9.25 -6.91
C PRO A 177 7.46 9.68 -5.77
N ASP A 178 8.78 9.59 -5.96
CA ASP A 178 9.74 10.23 -5.06
C ASP A 178 9.68 11.74 -5.31
N ARG A 179 8.65 12.39 -4.75
CA ARG A 179 8.60 13.84 -4.68
C ARG A 179 9.57 14.24 -3.58
N GLU A 180 10.63 14.97 -3.95
CA GLU A 180 11.37 15.73 -2.95
C GLU A 180 10.35 16.61 -2.22
N SER A 181 10.25 16.39 -0.92
CA SER A 181 9.33 17.10 -0.05
C SER A 181 9.51 18.61 -0.24
N ALA A 182 8.48 19.30 -0.75
CA ALA A 182 8.42 20.75 -0.81
C ALA A 182 8.55 21.40 0.59
N SER A 183 8.53 20.60 1.67
CA SER A 183 8.72 21.04 3.05
C SER A 183 10.12 21.59 3.35
N LYS A 184 11.17 21.29 2.56
CA LYS A 184 12.48 21.93 2.76
C LYS A 184 12.48 23.44 2.47
N GLN A 185 11.48 23.97 1.77
CA GLN A 185 11.33 25.42 1.60
C GLN A 185 10.66 26.10 2.79
N VAL A 186 9.89 25.37 3.62
CA VAL A 186 9.21 25.97 4.78
C VAL A 186 10.18 26.05 5.98
N ASP A 187 11.00 25.02 6.20
CA ASP A 187 11.99 25.06 7.30
C ASP A 187 13.13 26.05 7.08
N ALA A 188 13.41 26.43 5.82
CA ALA A 188 14.38 27.47 5.48
C ALA A 188 13.81 28.89 5.65
N LEU A 189 12.48 29.04 5.70
CA LEU A 189 11.78 30.32 5.89
C LEU A 189 11.43 30.60 7.36
N VAL A 190 11.40 29.58 8.22
CA VAL A 190 11.13 29.72 9.67
C VAL A 190 12.42 29.92 10.48
N ASN A 191 13.58 29.64 9.89
CA ASN A 191 14.90 29.83 10.51
C ASN A 191 15.70 31.05 9.97
N GLN A 192 15.01 32.02 9.33
CA GLN A 192 15.55 33.35 9.00
C GLN A 192 14.86 34.42 9.82
#